data_AF-A0A9X3BFB1-F1
#
_entry.id   AF-A0A9X3BFB1-F1
#
_cell.length_a   1.000
_cell.length_b   1.000
_cell.length_c   1.000
_cell.angle_alpha   90.00
_cell.angle_beta   90.00
_cell.angle_gamma   90.00
#
_symmetry.space_group_name_H-M   'P 1'
#
loop_
_entity.id
_entity.type
_entity.pdbx_description
1 polymer ?
#
loop_
_entity_poly.entity_id
_entity_poly.type
_entity_poly.pdbx_seq_one_letter_code
_entity_poly.pdbx_strand_id
1 'polypeptide(L)'
;MVIAVAATAAITYAIARPTMPAGNPTASPAAPTFTAAQQADAKQAVCQAFDVSSAGSQSQGGARLNGQPNLPALVRTLGSVVSIQNALVPATPEDVAAPARKVVKTDLDLVNAALGLANVDEVNRLTDVNTSAIYQLVDACGLPK
;
A
#
# COMPACT_ATOMS: atom_id res chain seq x y z
N MET A 1 19.47 0.34 -23.86
CA MET A 1 18.49 1.18 -24.58
C MET A 1 17.68 1.93 -23.54
N VAL A 2 17.73 3.26 -23.55
CA VAL A 2 16.97 4.13 -22.65
C VAL A 2 15.85 4.74 -23.47
N ILE A 3 14.60 4.36 -23.21
CA ILE A 3 13.44 4.91 -23.90
C ILE A 3 12.83 5.97 -22.98
N ALA A 4 13.16 7.23 -23.22
CA ALA A 4 12.48 8.38 -22.64
C ALA A 4 11.15 8.56 -23.38
N VAL A 5 10.01 8.47 -22.67
CA VAL A 5 8.70 8.81 -23.24
C VAL A 5 8.24 10.12 -22.62
N ALA A 6 8.27 11.18 -23.44
CA ALA A 6 7.72 12.48 -23.11
C ALA A 6 6.18 12.41 -23.05
N ALA A 7 5.59 12.71 -21.90
CA ALA A 7 4.15 12.78 -21.72
C ALA A 7 3.65 14.20 -22.07
N THR A 8 3.07 14.38 -23.26
CA THR A 8 2.32 15.59 -23.60
C THR A 8 0.92 15.50 -23.02
N ALA A 9 0.63 16.29 -21.97
CA ALA A 9 -0.72 16.49 -21.46
C ALA A 9 -1.36 17.70 -22.16
N ALA A 10 -2.39 17.46 -22.98
CA ALA A 10 -3.23 18.52 -23.53
C ALA A 10 -4.41 18.76 -22.58
N ILE A 11 -4.43 19.91 -21.90
CA ILE A 11 -5.57 20.35 -21.09
C ILE A 11 -6.43 21.26 -21.96
N THR A 12 -7.60 20.80 -22.40
CA THR A 12 -8.57 21.63 -23.10
C THR A 12 -9.63 22.14 -22.12
N TYR A 13 -9.61 23.44 -21.82
CA TYR A 13 -10.64 24.10 -21.01
C TYR A 13 -11.68 24.76 -21.94
N ALA A 14 -12.90 24.25 -21.95
CA ALA A 14 -14.02 24.89 -22.65
C ALA A 14 -14.79 25.78 -21.67
N ILE A 15 -14.76 27.10 -21.90
CA ILE A 15 -15.58 28.07 -21.19
C ILE A 15 -16.83 28.31 -22.04
N ALA A 16 -18.02 27.96 -21.56
CA ALA A 16 -19.28 28.24 -22.25
C ALA A 16 -20.36 28.72 -21.27
N ARG A 17 -20.96 29.88 -21.58
CA ARG A 17 -22.29 30.36 -21.12
C ARG A 17 -22.82 31.41 -22.13
N PRO A 18 -24.14 31.62 -22.27
CA PRO A 18 -25.28 30.71 -22.12
C PRO A 18 -26.30 30.82 -23.28
N THR A 19 -26.99 29.73 -23.65
CA THR A 19 -28.30 29.79 -24.34
C THR A 19 -29.08 28.49 -24.09
N MET A 20 -30.28 28.60 -23.52
CA MET A 20 -31.31 27.53 -23.50
C MET A 20 -31.85 27.32 -24.94
N PRO A 21 -32.43 26.16 -25.35
CA PRO A 21 -33.26 25.24 -24.55
C PRO A 21 -32.80 23.77 -24.51
N ALA A 22 -33.40 23.03 -23.58
CA ALA A 22 -33.06 21.69 -23.12
C ALA A 22 -32.97 20.62 -24.22
N GLY A 23 -31.74 20.31 -24.63
CA GLY A 23 -31.38 18.98 -25.13
C GLY A 23 -30.71 18.22 -23.99
N ASN A 24 -31.19 17.02 -23.67
CA ASN A 24 -30.57 16.14 -22.68
C ASN A 24 -29.05 16.06 -22.95
N PRO A 25 -28.18 16.36 -21.97
CA PRO A 25 -26.77 16.10 -22.14
C PRO A 25 -26.61 14.58 -22.16
N THR A 26 -26.30 14.02 -23.33
CA THR A 26 -25.75 12.68 -23.44
C THR A 26 -24.45 12.72 -22.65
N ALA A 27 -24.47 12.20 -21.42
CA ALA A 27 -23.30 12.10 -20.58
C ALA A 27 -22.26 11.26 -21.33
N SER A 28 -21.21 11.92 -21.83
CA SER A 28 -20.04 11.22 -22.33
C SER A 28 -19.47 10.40 -21.17
N PRO A 29 -19.20 9.09 -21.33
CA PRO A 29 -18.60 8.30 -20.26
C PRO A 29 -17.29 8.97 -19.84
N ALA A 30 -17.18 9.35 -18.57
CA ALA A 30 -15.91 9.80 -18.02
C ALA A 30 -14.88 8.69 -18.28
N ALA A 31 -13.84 8.99 -19.06
CA ALA A 31 -12.76 8.05 -19.25
C ALA A 31 -12.18 7.69 -17.87
N PRO A 32 -11.88 6.40 -17.60
CA PRO A 32 -11.28 6.02 -16.33
C PRO A 32 -10.00 6.83 -16.11
N THR A 33 -9.82 7.38 -14.89
CA THR A 33 -8.71 8.27 -14.54
C THR A 33 -7.34 7.62 -14.72
N PHE A 34 -7.30 6.28 -14.66
CA PHE A 34 -6.13 5.46 -14.93
C PHE A 34 -6.50 4.29 -15.86
N THR A 35 -5.61 3.98 -16.79
CA THR A 35 -5.74 2.81 -17.67
C THR A 35 -5.52 1.51 -16.90
N ALA A 36 -6.02 0.39 -17.44
CA ALA A 36 -5.81 -0.93 -16.84
C ALA A 36 -4.31 -1.29 -16.73
N ALA A 37 -3.48 -0.88 -17.68
CA ALA A 37 -2.04 -1.08 -17.64
C ALA A 37 -1.39 -0.33 -16.47
N GLN A 38 -1.73 0.96 -16.27
CA GLN A 38 -1.22 1.75 -15.15
C GLN A 38 -1.62 1.16 -13.79
N GLN A 39 -2.83 0.61 -13.70
CA GLN A 39 -3.32 -0.06 -12.50
C GLN A 39 -2.57 -1.38 -12.24
N ALA A 40 -2.29 -2.16 -13.29
CA ALA A 40 -1.52 -3.40 -13.16
C ALA A 40 -0.06 -3.13 -12.73
N ASP A 41 0.58 -2.13 -13.32
CA ASP A 41 1.95 -1.72 -12.96
C ASP A 41 2.02 -1.23 -11.50
N ALA A 42 1.04 -0.43 -11.07
CA ALA A 42 0.94 0.04 -9.69
C ALA A 42 0.71 -1.11 -8.70
N LYS A 43 -0.17 -2.05 -9.04
CA LYS A 43 -0.38 -3.27 -8.24
C LYS A 43 0.92 -4.07 -8.12
N GLN A 44 1.61 -4.28 -9.23
CA GLN A 44 2.87 -5.02 -9.25
C GLN A 44 3.94 -4.34 -8.38
N ALA A 45 4.06 -3.02 -8.44
CA ALA A 45 5.02 -2.27 -7.62
C ALA A 45 4.79 -2.49 -6.12
N VAL A 46 3.54 -2.40 -5.65
CA VAL A 46 3.20 -2.63 -4.23
C VAL A 46 3.47 -4.06 -3.81
N CYS A 47 3.05 -5.03 -4.63
CA CYS A 47 3.25 -6.44 -4.32
C CYS A 47 4.73 -6.84 -4.31
N GLN A 48 5.53 -6.29 -5.23
CA GLN A 48 6.98 -6.50 -5.25
C GLN A 48 7.66 -5.85 -4.04
N ALA A 49 7.26 -4.63 -3.68
CA ALA A 49 7.80 -3.97 -2.49
C ALA A 49 7.50 -4.77 -1.22
N PHE A 50 6.31 -5.35 -1.11
CA PHE A 50 5.93 -6.21 0.01
C PHE A 50 6.67 -7.57 0.00
N ASP A 51 6.77 -8.24 -1.15
CA ASP A 51 7.47 -9.52 -1.28
C ASP A 51 8.94 -9.41 -0.85
N VAL A 52 9.67 -8.42 -1.38
CA VAL A 52 11.07 -8.16 -1.03
C VAL A 52 11.22 -7.79 0.46
N SER A 53 10.25 -7.09 1.04
CA SER A 53 10.30 -6.67 2.44
C SER A 53 9.91 -7.78 3.42
N SER A 54 9.10 -8.74 2.98
CA SER A 54 8.68 -9.90 3.78
C SER A 54 9.70 -11.05 3.70
N ALA A 55 10.46 -11.15 2.61
CA ALA A 55 11.56 -12.09 2.43
C ALA A 55 12.62 -11.95 3.53
N GLY A 56 12.62 -12.89 4.49
CA GLY A 56 13.59 -12.96 5.59
C GLY A 56 13.10 -12.45 6.96
N SER A 57 11.84 -11.99 7.06
CA SER A 57 11.27 -11.52 8.33
C SER A 57 10.89 -12.66 9.30
N GLN A 58 10.60 -13.87 8.79
CA GLN A 58 10.21 -15.01 9.63
C GLN A 58 11.34 -15.57 10.52
N SER A 59 12.60 -15.26 10.23
CA SER A 59 13.75 -15.93 10.88
C SER A 59 14.41 -15.16 12.04
N GLN A 60 13.93 -13.96 12.40
CA GLN A 60 14.66 -13.05 13.31
C GLN A 60 13.94 -12.74 14.64
N GLY A 61 12.88 -13.49 14.95
CA GLY A 61 12.10 -13.34 16.19
C GLY A 61 11.08 -12.21 16.12
N GLY A 62 10.16 -12.18 17.09
CA GLY A 62 9.07 -11.20 17.15
C GLY A 62 9.53 -9.79 17.53
N ALA A 63 8.56 -8.87 17.64
CA ALA A 63 8.79 -7.46 17.98
C ALA A 63 9.49 -7.24 19.34
N ARG A 64 9.44 -8.24 20.23
CA ARG A 64 10.21 -8.31 21.48
C ARG A 64 10.97 -9.62 21.59
N LEU A 65 12.16 -9.54 22.20
CA LEU A 65 12.99 -10.68 22.60
C LEU A 65 13.26 -10.53 24.11
N ASN A 66 12.88 -11.54 24.91
CA ASN A 66 13.04 -11.53 26.37
C ASN A 66 12.44 -10.29 27.06
N GLY A 67 11.27 -9.83 26.60
CA GLY A 67 10.56 -8.67 27.16
C GLY A 67 11.11 -7.30 26.72
N GLN A 68 12.27 -7.26 26.06
CA GLN A 68 12.86 -6.04 25.51
C GLN A 68 12.55 -5.88 24.02
N PRO A 69 12.53 -4.64 23.48
CA PRO A 69 12.33 -4.40 22.06
C PRO A 69 13.40 -5.10 21.20
N ASN A 70 12.97 -5.83 20.16
CA ASN A 70 13.87 -6.42 19.17
C ASN A 70 14.25 -5.39 18.11
N LEU A 71 15.17 -4.47 18.45
CA LEU A 71 15.49 -3.32 17.60
C LEU A 71 15.84 -3.70 16.14
N PRO A 72 16.63 -4.75 15.85
CA PRO A 72 16.87 -5.16 14.46
C PRO A 72 15.61 -5.55 13.69
N ALA A 73 14.68 -6.28 14.33
CA ALA A 73 13.40 -6.63 13.71
C ALA A 73 12.54 -5.38 13.48
N LEU A 74 12.45 -4.49 14.48
CA LEU A 74 11.66 -3.26 14.38
C LEU A 74 12.17 -2.32 13.29
N VAL A 75 13.49 -2.16 13.13
CA VAL A 75 14.08 -1.36 12.05
C VAL A 75 13.76 -1.97 10.68
N ARG A 76 13.80 -3.30 10.54
CA ARG A 76 13.39 -3.97 9.29
C ARG A 76 11.90 -3.76 9.00
N THR A 77 11.03 -3.86 10.02
CA THR A 77 9.60 -3.56 9.90
C THR A 77 9.38 -2.13 9.41
N LEU A 78 10.10 -1.15 9.96
CA LEU A 78 10.03 0.23 9.47
C LEU A 78 10.51 0.38 8.02
N GLY A 79 11.55 -0.36 7.63
CA GLY A 79 12.00 -0.43 6.23
C GLY A 79 10.91 -0.97 5.29
N SER A 80 10.21 -2.04 5.70
CA SER A 80 9.05 -2.59 4.99
C SER A 80 7.94 -1.55 4.82
N VAL A 81 7.58 -0.88 5.91
CA VAL A 81 6.57 0.19 5.93
C VAL A 81 6.91 1.30 4.93
N VAL A 82 8.16 1.76 4.89
CA VAL A 82 8.59 2.81 3.96
C VAL A 82 8.55 2.30 2.50
N SER A 83 8.99 1.07 2.27
CA SER A 83 8.96 0.43 0.95
C SER A 83 7.54 0.35 0.37
N ILE A 84 6.60 -0.18 1.17
CA ILE A 84 5.19 -0.31 0.78
C ILE A 84 4.54 1.06 0.58
N GLN A 85 4.78 2.01 1.49
CA GLN A 85 4.22 3.36 1.36
C GLN A 85 4.70 4.08 0.10
N ASN A 86 5.98 3.94 -0.27
CA ASN A 86 6.52 4.54 -1.48
C ASN A 86 6.01 3.88 -2.77
N ALA A 87 5.64 2.60 -2.71
CA ALA A 87 5.05 1.90 -3.84
C ALA A 87 3.56 2.23 -4.06
N LEU A 88 2.86 2.70 -3.01
CA LEU A 88 1.45 3.10 -3.10
C LEU A 88 1.31 4.41 -3.88
N VAL A 89 0.75 4.28 -5.08
CA VAL A 89 0.43 5.42 -5.96
C VAL A 89 -1.08 5.56 -6.17
N PRO A 90 -1.60 6.72 -6.63
CA PRO A 90 -3.03 6.89 -6.89
C PRO A 90 -3.63 5.91 -7.91
N ALA A 91 -2.80 5.37 -8.80
CA ALA A 91 -3.20 4.33 -9.76
C ALA A 91 -3.32 2.93 -9.14
N THR A 92 -2.94 2.74 -7.87
CA THR A 92 -3.00 1.42 -7.22
C THR A 92 -4.45 0.99 -7.05
N PRO A 93 -4.83 -0.19 -7.53
CA PRO A 93 -6.15 -0.77 -7.31
C PRO A 93 -6.47 -0.93 -5.82
N GLU A 94 -7.72 -0.67 -5.44
CA GLU A 94 -8.12 -0.68 -4.02
C GLU A 94 -8.04 -2.07 -3.38
N ASP A 95 -8.13 -3.15 -4.17
CA ASP A 95 -7.95 -4.54 -3.70
C ASP A 95 -6.56 -4.78 -3.11
N VAL A 96 -5.54 -4.03 -3.53
CA VAL A 96 -4.17 -4.11 -3.00
C VAL A 96 -3.86 -2.91 -2.11
N ALA A 97 -4.35 -1.73 -2.45
CA ALA A 97 -4.08 -0.51 -1.71
C ALA A 97 -4.64 -0.55 -0.28
N ALA A 98 -5.85 -1.08 -0.08
CA ALA A 98 -6.44 -1.19 1.26
C ALA A 98 -5.68 -2.18 2.16
N PRO A 99 -5.38 -3.43 1.74
CA PRO A 99 -4.53 -4.34 2.52
C PRO A 99 -3.13 -3.79 2.78
N ALA A 100 -2.50 -3.14 1.80
CA ALA A 100 -1.18 -2.52 1.95
C ALA A 100 -1.17 -1.42 3.02
N ARG A 101 -2.16 -0.51 2.98
CA ARG A 101 -2.33 0.51 4.02
C ARG A 101 -2.60 -0.09 5.39
N LYS A 102 -3.32 -1.21 5.45
CA LYS A 102 -3.59 -1.94 6.69
C LYS A 102 -2.30 -2.52 7.29
N VAL A 103 -1.47 -3.19 6.48
CA VAL A 103 -0.15 -3.69 6.90
C VAL A 103 0.72 -2.56 7.45
N VAL A 104 0.82 -1.45 6.70
CA VAL A 104 1.58 -0.26 7.14
C VAL A 104 1.11 0.22 8.52
N LYS A 105 -0.20 0.31 8.72
CA LYS A 105 -0.77 0.73 10.00
C LYS A 105 -0.45 -0.25 11.12
N THR A 106 -0.67 -1.55 10.91
CA THR A 106 -0.50 -2.56 11.96
C THR A 106 0.96 -2.77 12.32
N ASP A 107 1.88 -2.66 11.36
CA ASP A 107 3.32 -2.66 11.59
C ASP A 107 3.75 -1.46 12.45
N LEU A 108 3.26 -0.25 12.15
CA LEU A 108 3.55 0.94 12.96
C LEU A 108 2.97 0.84 14.38
N ASP A 109 1.74 0.34 14.53
CA ASP A 109 1.12 0.12 15.85
C ASP A 109 1.93 -0.90 16.67
N LEU A 110 2.38 -2.00 16.04
CA LEU A 110 3.23 -3.01 16.67
C LEU A 110 4.61 -2.45 17.06
N VAL A 111 5.25 -1.67 16.19
CA VAL A 111 6.54 -1.02 16.48
C VAL A 111 6.40 -0.06 17.65
N ASN A 112 5.36 0.77 17.68
CA ASN A 112 5.11 1.71 18.77
C ASN A 112 4.85 0.98 20.10
N ALA A 113 4.06 -0.09 20.10
CA ALA A 113 3.83 -0.90 21.29
C ALA A 113 5.09 -1.63 21.77
N ALA A 114 5.91 -2.11 20.83
CA ALA A 114 7.16 -2.80 21.14
C ALA A 114 8.21 -1.85 21.74
N LEU A 115 8.36 -0.64 21.20
CA LEU A 115 9.25 0.40 21.71
C LEU A 115 8.74 1.04 23.00
N GLY A 116 7.42 1.13 23.17
CA GLY A 116 6.79 1.65 24.38
C GLY A 116 6.82 0.67 25.56
N LEU A 117 6.18 1.06 26.65
CA LEU A 117 5.96 0.20 27.82
C LEU A 117 4.64 -0.58 27.74
N ALA A 118 4.15 -0.88 26.52
CA ALA A 118 2.96 -1.72 26.37
C ALA A 118 3.22 -3.10 27.00
N ASN A 119 2.18 -3.67 27.60
CA ASN A 119 2.28 -5.01 28.19
C ASN A 119 2.42 -6.08 27.09
N VAL A 120 2.88 -7.26 27.47
CA VAL A 120 3.14 -8.37 26.54
C VAL A 120 1.85 -8.83 25.84
N ASP A 121 0.71 -8.81 26.53
CA ASP A 121 -0.59 -9.20 25.98
C ASP A 121 -1.01 -8.29 24.82
N GLU A 122 -0.76 -6.98 24.94
CA GLU A 122 -1.05 -6.00 23.90
C GLU A 122 -0.13 -6.17 22.68
N VAL A 123 1.16 -6.47 22.92
CA VAL A 123 2.11 -6.77 21.83
C VAL A 123 1.72 -8.05 21.09
N ASN A 124 1.27 -9.08 21.81
CA ASN A 124 0.76 -10.32 21.20
C ASN A 124 -0.51 -10.06 20.39
N ARG A 125 -1.48 -9.33 20.94
CA ARG A 125 -2.71 -8.92 20.23
C ARG A 125 -2.38 -8.18 18.93
N LEU A 126 -1.43 -7.23 18.97
CA LEU A 126 -1.00 -6.49 17.79
C LEU A 126 -0.24 -7.35 16.79
N THR A 127 0.50 -8.36 17.25
CA THR A 127 1.17 -9.35 16.39
C THR A 127 0.15 -10.19 15.62
N ASP A 128 -0.93 -10.64 16.26
CA ASP A 128 -2.00 -11.38 15.60
C ASP A 128 -2.74 -10.53 14.56
N VAL A 129 -3.07 -9.28 14.93
CA VAL A 129 -3.69 -8.31 14.02
C VAL A 129 -2.78 -8.02 12.82
N ASN A 130 -1.48 -7.87 13.05
CA ASN A 130 -0.50 -7.64 11.99
C ASN A 130 -0.40 -8.86 11.05
N THR A 131 -0.32 -10.06 11.63
CA THR A 131 -0.27 -11.32 10.87
C THR A 131 -1.50 -11.48 9.97
N SER A 132 -2.69 -11.14 10.47
CA SER A 132 -3.92 -11.12 9.67
C SER A 132 -3.85 -10.11 8.51
N ALA A 133 -3.30 -8.91 8.74
CA ALA A 133 -3.12 -7.90 7.70
C ALA A 133 -2.13 -8.36 6.62
N ILE A 134 -1.01 -8.97 7.03
CA ILE A 134 -0.01 -9.57 6.13
C ILE A 134 -0.67 -10.62 5.24
N TYR A 135 -1.46 -11.54 5.80
CA TYR A 135 -2.14 -12.56 4.99
C TYR A 135 -3.13 -11.97 3.98
N GLN A 136 -3.85 -10.90 4.35
CA GLN A 136 -4.75 -10.21 3.41
C GLN A 136 -3.98 -9.61 2.22
N LEU A 137 -2.79 -9.05 2.46
CA LEU A 137 -1.95 -8.51 1.39
C LEU A 137 -1.30 -9.62 0.55
N VAL A 138 -0.85 -10.71 1.19
CA VAL A 138 -0.38 -11.92 0.49
C VAL A 138 -1.45 -12.44 -0.47
N ASP A 139 -2.69 -12.56 -0.01
CA ASP A 139 -3.82 -13.01 -0.83
C ASP A 139 -4.13 -12.03 -1.97
N ALA A 140 -4.13 -10.72 -1.70
CA ALA A 140 -4.35 -9.69 -2.73
C ALA A 140 -3.27 -9.67 -3.83
N CYS A 141 -2.04 -10.01 -3.45
CA CYS A 141 -0.88 -10.08 -4.33
C CYS A 141 -0.68 -11.46 -4.98
N GLY A 142 -1.43 -12.48 -4.59
CA GLY A 142 -1.26 -13.85 -5.09
C GLY A 142 0.10 -14.47 -4.74
N LEU A 143 0.70 -14.05 -3.62
CA LEU A 143 2.00 -14.55 -3.15
C LEU A 143 1.84 -15.88 -2.40
N PRO A 144 2.88 -16.73 -2.37
CA PRO A 144 2.87 -17.94 -1.54
C PRO A 144 2.81 -17.58 -0.04
N LYS A 145 2.14 -18.43 0.74
CA LYS A 145 2.02 -18.29 2.21
C LYS A 145 3.16 -18.95 2.96
#